data_AF-A0A653ZAA3-F1
#
_entry.id   AF-A0A653ZAA3-F1
#
_cell.length_a   1.000
_cell.length_b   1.000
_cell.length_c   1.000
_cell.angle_alpha   90.00
_cell.angle_beta   90.00
_cell.angle_gamma   90.00
#
_symmetry.space_group_name_H-M   'P 1'
#
loop_
_entity.id
_entity.type
_entity.pdbx_description
1 polymer ?
#
loop_
_entity_poly.entity_id
_entity_poly.type
_entity_poly.pdbx_seq_one_letter_code
_entity_poly.pdbx_strand_id
1 'polypeptide(L)'
;MTGPDVQTSQASTGQLIAQATEDVSTLIRNEIQLAKKDLAASGKRLGVGAGLFGVAGTLALYGLGALVAAGILGIAEALDAWLAALIVGGGLFVLAGLAALIGKMRVSKVAEAPRERVESVKADVAAARHGATS
;
A
#
# COMPACT_ATOMS: atom_id res chain seq x y z
N MET A 1 74.16 -13.49 -6.10
CA MET A 1 73.61 -12.56 -5.08
C MET A 1 72.30 -12.01 -5.61
N THR A 2 71.38 -11.67 -4.70
CA THR A 2 70.01 -11.11 -4.84
C THR A 2 68.87 -12.07 -5.23
N GLY A 3 68.15 -12.56 -4.21
CA GLY A 3 66.81 -13.12 -4.36
C GLY A 3 65.74 -12.02 -4.30
N PRO A 4 64.54 -12.22 -4.88
CA PRO A 4 63.47 -11.23 -4.83
C PRO A 4 62.90 -11.16 -3.42
N ASP A 5 63.05 -10.00 -2.79
CA ASP A 5 62.46 -9.66 -1.50
C ASP A 5 60.94 -9.73 -1.61
N VAL A 6 60.36 -10.83 -1.15
CA VAL A 6 58.92 -10.96 -0.95
C VAL A 6 58.60 -10.05 0.24
N GLN A 7 58.32 -8.78 -0.04
CA GLN A 7 57.68 -7.88 0.91
C GLN A 7 56.29 -8.45 1.20
N THR A 8 56.22 -9.40 2.14
CA THR A 8 55.02 -9.67 2.90
C THR A 8 54.73 -8.41 3.70
N SER A 9 54.08 -7.43 3.07
CA SER A 9 53.46 -6.31 3.76
C SER A 9 52.43 -6.90 4.71
N GLN A 10 52.85 -7.19 5.92
CA GLN A 10 52.00 -7.32 7.10
C GLN A 10 51.19 -6.02 7.14
N ALA A 11 49.99 -6.04 6.56
CA ALA A 11 49.07 -4.91 6.66
C ALA A 11 48.95 -4.60 8.15
N SER A 12 49.35 -3.40 8.55
CA SER A 12 49.29 -3.03 9.97
C SER A 12 47.84 -3.17 10.46
N THR A 13 47.65 -3.43 11.74
CA THR A 13 46.30 -3.52 12.34
C THR A 13 45.44 -2.29 12.00
N GLY A 14 46.05 -1.11 11.85
CA GLY A 14 45.35 0.10 11.42
C GLY A 14 44.85 0.04 9.97
N GLN A 15 45.54 -0.65 9.08
CA GLN A 15 45.18 -0.81 7.67
C GLN A 15 44.04 -1.80 7.48
N LEU A 16 43.99 -2.86 8.29
CA LEU A 16 42.86 -3.81 8.34
C LEU A 16 41.59 -3.17 8.90
N ILE A 17 41.71 -2.34 9.94
CA ILE A 17 40.58 -1.58 10.51
C ILE A 17 40.03 -0.57 9.49
N ALA A 18 40.93 0.12 8.76
CA ALA A 18 40.53 1.04 7.69
C ALA A 18 39.76 0.31 6.58
N GLN A 19 40.24 -0.86 6.15
CA GLN A 19 39.61 -1.66 5.11
C GLN A 19 38.25 -2.23 5.52
N ALA A 20 38.14 -2.77 6.74
CA ALA A 20 36.87 -3.24 7.28
C ALA A 20 35.82 -2.12 7.42
N THR A 21 36.26 -0.91 7.77
CA THR A 21 35.38 0.26 7.84
C THR A 21 34.89 0.69 6.46
N GLU A 22 35.74 0.61 5.44
CA GLU A 22 35.38 0.88 4.04
C GLU A 22 34.40 -0.18 3.51
N ASP A 23 34.61 -1.46 3.83
CA ASP A 23 33.73 -2.56 3.42
C ASP A 23 32.34 -2.43 4.05
N VAL A 24 32.27 -2.14 5.36
CA VAL A 24 31.00 -1.89 6.06
C VAL A 24 30.29 -0.66 5.45
N SER A 25 31.04 0.41 5.17
CA SER A 25 30.48 1.61 4.54
C SER A 25 29.92 1.31 3.15
N THR A 26 30.62 0.47 2.38
CA THR A 26 30.19 0.03 1.05
C THR A 26 28.95 -0.85 1.12
N LEU A 27 28.89 -1.78 2.08
CA LEU A 27 27.72 -2.63 2.31
C LEU A 27 26.48 -1.81 2.65
N ILE A 28 26.60 -0.85 3.57
CA ILE A 28 25.49 0.03 3.96
C ILE A 28 25.00 0.83 2.74
N ARG A 29 25.92 1.39 1.95
CA ARG A 29 25.56 2.10 0.71
C ARG A 29 24.81 1.17 -0.26
N ASN A 30 25.27 -0.07 -0.44
CA ASN A 30 24.63 -1.05 -1.31
C ASN A 30 23.23 -1.43 -0.85
N GLU A 31 23.03 -1.66 0.45
CA GLU A 31 21.72 -1.99 1.02
C GLU A 31 20.72 -0.85 0.82
N ILE A 32 21.19 0.40 0.99
CA ILE A 32 20.38 1.59 0.70
C ILE A 32 20.03 1.67 -0.79
N GLN A 33 20.97 1.38 -1.69
CA GLN A 33 20.69 1.39 -3.14
C GLN A 33 19.72 0.28 -3.53
N LEU A 34 19.82 -0.89 -2.90
CA LEU A 34 18.90 -2.00 -3.09
C LEU A 34 17.50 -1.63 -2.60
N ALA A 35 17.38 -1.10 -1.37
CA ALA A 35 16.12 -0.64 -0.81
C ALA A 35 15.48 0.47 -1.67
N LYS A 36 16.28 1.41 -2.20
CA LYS A 36 15.81 2.43 -3.15
C LYS A 36 15.27 1.81 -4.43
N LYS A 37 15.95 0.79 -4.97
CA LYS A 37 15.50 0.09 -6.18
C LYS A 37 14.19 -0.66 -5.94
N ASP A 38 14.06 -1.36 -4.82
CA ASP A 38 12.84 -2.07 -4.45
C ASP A 38 11.68 -1.11 -4.19
N LEU A 39 11.95 0.02 -3.54
CA LEU A 39 10.95 1.08 -3.34
C LEU A 39 10.52 1.69 -4.68
N ALA A 40 11.45 1.98 -5.59
CA ALA A 40 11.14 2.50 -6.91
C ALA A 40 10.34 1.49 -7.76
N ALA A 41 10.70 0.20 -7.69
CA ALA A 41 9.96 -0.87 -8.37
C ALA A 41 8.54 -1.03 -7.80
N SER A 42 8.41 -1.00 -6.48
CA SER A 42 7.12 -1.05 -5.79
C SER A 42 6.26 0.17 -6.11
N GLY A 43 6.84 1.37 -6.08
CA GLY A 43 6.20 2.63 -6.45
C GLY A 43 5.74 2.66 -7.90
N LYS A 44 6.55 2.14 -8.84
CA LYS A 44 6.17 2.03 -10.26
C LYS A 44 4.99 1.09 -10.45
N ARG A 45 5.01 -0.09 -9.81
CA ARG A 45 3.91 -1.07 -9.90
C ARG A 45 2.62 -0.50 -9.32
N LEU A 46 2.71 0.13 -8.15
CA LEU A 46 1.57 0.80 -7.53
C LEU A 46 1.05 1.96 -8.39
N GLY A 47 1.94 2.77 -8.97
CA GLY A 47 1.60 3.90 -9.83
C GLY A 47 0.92 3.48 -11.13
N VAL A 48 1.43 2.46 -11.81
CA VAL A 48 0.78 1.88 -13.00
C VAL A 48 -0.57 1.29 -12.64
N GLY A 49 -0.65 0.54 -11.53
CA GLY A 49 -1.91 -0.02 -11.03
C GLY A 49 -2.94 1.08 -10.75
N ALA A 50 -2.57 2.10 -9.98
CA ALA A 50 -3.43 3.24 -9.67
C ALA A 50 -3.86 4.01 -10.93
N GLY A 51 -2.95 4.20 -11.89
CA GLY A 51 -3.27 4.84 -13.17
C GLY A 51 -4.27 4.05 -14.00
N LEU A 52 -4.08 2.74 -14.14
CA LEU A 52 -5.02 1.85 -14.86
C LEU A 52 -6.38 1.78 -14.15
N PHE A 53 -6.40 1.69 -12.81
CA PHE A 53 -7.65 1.76 -12.04
C PHE A 53 -8.35 3.11 -12.19
N GLY A 54 -7.60 4.21 -12.29
CA GLY A 54 -8.15 5.53 -12.59
C GLY A 54 -8.88 5.53 -13.94
N VAL A 55 -8.21 5.09 -15.01
CA VAL A 55 -8.81 5.02 -16.35
C VAL A 55 -10.01 4.06 -16.37
N ALA A 56 -9.87 2.86 -15.82
CA ALA A 56 -10.95 1.88 -15.75
C ALA A 56 -12.15 2.42 -14.96
N GLY A 57 -11.90 3.09 -13.83
CA GLY A 57 -12.94 3.73 -13.02
C GLY A 57 -13.67 4.83 -13.79
N THR A 58 -12.93 5.72 -14.47
CA THR A 58 -13.53 6.78 -15.30
C THR A 58 -14.38 6.20 -16.44
N LEU A 59 -13.88 5.20 -17.16
CA LEU A 59 -14.63 4.52 -18.21
C LEU A 59 -15.88 3.83 -17.67
N ALA A 60 -15.77 3.17 -16.52
CA ALA A 60 -16.91 2.55 -15.86
C ALA A 60 -17.96 3.57 -15.42
N LEU A 61 -17.56 4.76 -14.93
CA LEU A 61 -18.47 5.84 -14.60
C LEU A 61 -19.24 6.35 -15.83
N TYR A 62 -18.56 6.58 -16.96
CA TYR A 62 -19.23 6.97 -18.19
C TYR A 62 -20.16 5.88 -18.73
N GLY A 63 -19.70 4.63 -18.72
CA GLY A 63 -20.51 3.47 -19.12
C GLY A 63 -21.76 3.32 -18.25
N LEU A 64 -21.63 3.47 -16.93
CA LEU A 64 -22.77 3.46 -16.01
C LEU A 64 -23.72 4.62 -16.32
N GLY A 65 -23.21 5.83 -16.56
CA GLY A 65 -24.03 6.97 -16.98
C GLY A 65 -24.82 6.70 -18.28
N ALA A 66 -24.19 6.06 -19.28
CA ALA A 66 -24.85 5.66 -20.51
C ALA A 66 -25.94 4.60 -20.27
N LEU A 67 -25.71 3.62 -19.39
CA LEU A 67 -26.72 2.63 -19.02
C LEU A 67 -27.90 3.25 -18.25
N VAL A 68 -27.62 4.21 -17.36
CA VAL A 68 -28.66 4.98 -16.66
C VAL A 68 -29.50 5.75 -17.66
N ALA A 69 -28.86 6.47 -18.60
CA ALA A 69 -29.56 7.19 -19.66
C ALA A 69 -30.40 6.24 -20.54
N ALA A 70 -29.85 5.08 -20.92
CA ALA A 70 -30.58 4.07 -21.69
C ALA A 70 -31.80 3.53 -20.92
N GLY A 71 -31.67 3.28 -19.61
CA GLY A 71 -32.79 2.87 -18.76
C GLY A 71 -33.88 3.94 -18.67
N ILE A 72 -33.49 5.21 -18.51
CA ILE A 72 -34.43 6.33 -18.49
C ILE A 72 -35.16 6.43 -19.82
N LEU A 73 -34.44 6.45 -20.94
CA LEU A 73 -35.02 6.56 -22.28
C LEU A 73 -35.93 5.37 -22.60
N GLY A 74 -35.51 4.15 -22.25
CA GLY A 74 -36.33 2.96 -22.48
C GLY A 74 -37.63 2.95 -21.67
N ILE A 75 -37.61 3.43 -20.43
CA ILE A 75 -38.83 3.59 -19.62
C ILE A 75 -39.67 4.77 -20.14
N ALA A 76 -39.02 5.82 -20.66
CA ALA A 76 -39.68 7.01 -21.18
C ALA A 76 -40.56 6.74 -22.42
N GLU A 77 -40.38 5.59 -23.10
CA GLU A 77 -41.29 5.12 -24.15
C GLU A 77 -42.69 4.77 -23.61
N ALA A 78 -42.81 4.46 -22.31
CA ALA A 78 -44.06 4.05 -21.67
C ALA A 78 -44.68 5.14 -20.76
N LEU A 79 -43.89 6.11 -20.31
CA LEU A 79 -44.31 7.19 -19.38
C LEU A 79 -43.43 8.42 -19.52
N ASP A 80 -43.82 9.57 -18.96
CA ASP A 80 -43.06 10.80 -19.14
C ASP A 80 -41.60 10.69 -18.67
N ALA A 81 -40.68 11.31 -19.42
CA ALA A 81 -39.24 11.24 -19.17
C ALA A 81 -38.84 11.66 -17.74
N TRP A 82 -39.56 12.59 -17.12
CA TRP A 82 -39.28 13.03 -15.74
C TRP A 82 -39.61 11.94 -14.72
N LEU A 83 -40.70 11.19 -14.90
CA LEU A 83 -41.06 10.05 -14.05
C LEU A 83 -40.07 8.91 -14.24
N ALA A 84 -39.65 8.63 -15.48
CA ALA A 84 -38.63 7.64 -15.78
C ALA A 84 -37.30 7.95 -15.08
N ALA A 85 -36.87 9.21 -15.14
CA ALA A 85 -35.68 9.70 -14.45
C ALA A 85 -35.79 9.54 -12.91
N LEU A 86 -36.95 9.82 -12.32
CA LEU A 86 -37.17 9.65 -10.89
C LEU A 86 -37.14 8.18 -10.46
N ILE A 87 -37.71 7.27 -11.26
CA ILE A 87 -37.70 5.83 -10.97
C ILE A 87 -36.27 5.29 -10.99
N VAL A 88 -35.54 5.55 -12.06
CA VAL A 88 -34.15 5.08 -12.20
C VAL A 88 -33.26 5.73 -11.15
N GLY A 89 -33.34 7.06 -10.99
CA GLY A 89 -32.57 7.79 -9.99
C GLY A 89 -32.86 7.34 -8.57
N GLY A 90 -34.14 7.16 -8.22
CA GLY A 90 -34.56 6.64 -6.92
C GLY A 90 -34.02 5.23 -6.66
N GLY A 91 -34.08 4.34 -7.65
CA GLY A 91 -33.49 3.00 -7.55
C GLY A 91 -31.98 3.03 -7.28
N LEU A 92 -31.25 3.89 -7.98
CA LEU A 92 -29.81 4.07 -7.76
C LEU A 92 -29.50 4.61 -6.36
N PHE A 93 -30.28 5.55 -5.83
CA PHE A 93 -30.11 6.04 -4.47
C PHE A 93 -30.36 4.96 -3.42
N VAL A 94 -31.35 4.09 -3.62
CA VAL A 94 -31.58 2.94 -2.74
C VAL A 94 -30.38 2.00 -2.77
N LEU A 95 -29.88 1.63 -3.95
CA LEU A 95 -28.70 0.78 -4.08
C LEU A 95 -27.46 1.41 -3.46
N ALA A 96 -27.24 2.72 -3.65
CA ALA A 96 -26.14 3.46 -3.05
C ALA A 96 -26.24 3.47 -1.52
N GLY A 97 -27.43 3.69 -0.96
CA GLY A 97 -27.68 3.63 0.48
C GLY A 97 -27.36 2.25 1.07
N LEU A 98 -27.80 1.17 0.40
CA LEU A 98 -27.48 -0.21 0.82
C LEU A 98 -25.97 -0.50 0.75
N ALA A 99 -25.32 -0.12 -0.35
CA ALA A 99 -23.88 -0.30 -0.51
C ALA A 99 -23.10 0.48 0.57
N ALA A 100 -23.50 1.71 0.88
CA ALA A 100 -22.90 2.53 1.93
C ALA A 100 -23.08 1.90 3.32
N LEU A 101 -24.27 1.34 3.61
CA LEU A 101 -24.54 0.67 4.88
C LEU A 101 -23.68 -0.60 5.03
N ILE A 102 -23.61 -1.44 4.00
CA ILE A 102 -22.77 -2.65 3.99
C ILE A 102 -21.30 -2.27 4.13
N GLY A 103 -20.85 -1.24 3.42
CA GLY A 103 -19.49 -0.72 3.52
C GLY A 103 -19.16 -0.27 4.94
N LYS A 104 -20.04 0.52 5.55
CA LYS A 104 -19.92 0.96 6.95
C LYS A 104 -19.81 -0.22 7.91
N MET A 105 -20.65 -1.24 7.76
CA MET A 105 -20.63 -2.45 8.61
C MET A 105 -19.33 -3.25 8.46
N ARG A 106 -18.75 -3.31 7.25
CA ARG A 106 -17.48 -4.01 7.02
C ARG A 106 -16.31 -3.23 7.60
N VAL A 107 -16.26 -1.92 7.39
CA VAL A 107 -15.21 -1.06 7.95
C VAL A 107 -15.26 -1.04 9.48
N SER A 108 -16.46 -0.97 10.06
CA SER A 108 -16.61 -0.99 11.53
C SER A 108 -16.11 -2.30 12.15
N LYS A 109 -16.37 -3.45 11.50
CA LYS A 109 -15.86 -4.76 11.95
C LYS A 109 -14.33 -4.87 11.88
N VAL A 110 -13.72 -4.32 10.83
CA VAL A 110 -12.25 -4.28 10.70
C VAL A 110 -11.63 -3.33 11.72
N ALA A 111 -12.35 -2.28 12.12
CA ALA A 111 -11.92 -1.32 13.15
C ALA A 111 -12.12 -1.80 14.60
N GLU A 112 -12.81 -2.92 14.84
CA GLU A 112 -12.93 -3.56 16.17
C GLU A 112 -11.75 -4.51 16.47
N ALA A 113 -11.18 -5.17 15.47
CA ALA A 113 -9.98 -6.03 15.58
C ALA A 113 -8.67 -5.35 16.10
N PRO A 114 -8.43 -4.02 15.99
CA PRO A 114 -7.26 -3.35 16.56
C PRO A 114 -7.25 -3.33 18.09
N ARG A 115 -8.39 -3.48 18.79
CA ARG A 115 -8.41 -3.40 20.26
C ARG A 115 -7.64 -4.56 20.89
N GLU A 116 -7.79 -5.79 20.38
CA GLU A 116 -7.03 -6.95 20.87
C GLU A 116 -5.53 -6.84 20.59
N ARG A 117 -5.12 -6.30 19.42
CA ARG A 117 -3.70 -6.08 19.13
C ARG A 117 -3.06 -4.96 19.93
N VAL A 118 -3.81 -3.92 20.30
CA VAL A 118 -3.30 -2.85 21.15
C VAL A 118 -3.19 -3.31 22.60
N GLU A 119 -4.09 -4.18 23.07
CA GLU A 119 -3.97 -4.79 24.39
C GLU A 119 -2.83 -5.80 24.49
N SER A 120 -2.60 -6.64 23.46
CA SER A 120 -1.47 -7.58 23.46
C SER A 120 -0.12 -6.84 23.47
N VAL A 121 0.04 -5.78 22.67
CA VAL A 121 1.26 -4.95 22.68
C VAL A 121 1.46 -4.23 24.03
N LYS A 122 0.38 -3.77 24.67
CA LYS A 122 0.45 -3.19 26.03
C LYS A 122 0.82 -4.23 27.08
N ALA A 123 0.30 -5.45 26.96
CA ALA A 123 0.63 -6.57 27.85
C ALA A 123 2.10 -7.00 27.69
N ASP A 124 2.60 -7.06 26.45
CA ASP A 124 4.01 -7.38 26.15
C ASP A 124 4.97 -6.31 26.70
N VAL A 125 4.61 -5.02 26.56
CA VAL A 125 5.39 -3.92 27.13
C VAL A 125 5.35 -3.91 28.65
N ALA A 126 4.21 -4.26 29.27
CA ALA A 126 4.08 -4.39 30.72
C ALA A 126 4.92 -5.57 31.24
N ALA A 127 4.87 -6.73 30.59
CA ALA A 127 5.67 -7.90 30.94
C ALA A 127 7.17 -7.62 30.83
N ALA A 128 7.62 -6.93 29.78
CA ALA A 128 9.01 -6.51 29.62
C ALA A 128 9.47 -5.51 30.69
N ARG A 129 8.58 -4.64 31.19
CA ARG A 129 8.89 -3.73 32.30
C ARG A 129 8.99 -4.43 33.65
N HIS A 130 8.20 -5.48 33.89
CA HIS A 130 8.23 -6.21 35.16
C HIS A 130 9.40 -7.19 35.27
N GLY A 131 9.87 -7.76 34.15
CA GLY A 131 11.07 -8.62 34.13
C GLY A 131 12.41 -7.89 34.26
N ALA A 132 12.43 -6.55 34.16
CA ALA A 132 13.64 -5.74 34.31
C ALA A 132 13.88 -5.24 35.75
N THR A 133 12.97 -5.56 36.68
CA THR A 133 13.02 -5.14 38.09
C THR A 133 13.12 -6.29 39.10
N SER A 134 13.30 -7.52 38.62
CA SER A 134 13.57 -8.75 39.40
C SER A 134 14.93 -9.30 39.04
#